data_AF-A0AAX0Z1R0-F1
#
_entry.id   AF-A0AAX0Z1R0-F1
#
_cell.length_a   1.000
_cell.length_b   1.000
_cell.length_c   1.000
_cell.angle_alpha   90.00
_cell.angle_beta   90.00
_cell.angle_gamma   90.00
#
_symmetry.space_group_name_H-M   'P 1'
#
loop_
_entity.id
_entity.type
_entity.pdbx_description
1 polymer ?
#
loop_
_entity_poly.entity_id
_entity_poly.type
_entity_poly.pdbx_seq_one_letter_code
_entity_poly.pdbx_strand_id
1 'polypeptide(L)'
;HENPGEDTRLKYRYLDLRRPEMQRMQRTRIKLVQALRRHLDARGFQDIETPILTKATPEGARDFLVPARMHPGEFYALPQSPQLFKQILMVAGFDRYYQIARCFRDEALRADRQLEFTQLDMEFAFVRERDVQDFVEDMIRAIFKEVVDVSLAASFPRMTWAEAMRR
;
A
#
# COMPACT_ATOMS: atom_id res chain seq x y z
N HIS A 1 -36.36 0.09 1.85
CA HIS A 1 -35.63 1.37 1.98
C HIS A 1 -34.54 1.39 0.93
N GLU A 2 -34.63 2.31 -0.01
CA GLU A 2 -33.62 2.48 -1.06
C GLU A 2 -32.36 3.07 -0.45
N ASN A 3 -31.19 2.50 -0.76
CA ASN A 3 -29.93 3.06 -0.31
C ASN A 3 -29.69 4.38 -1.07
N PRO A 4 -29.31 5.47 -0.38
CA PRO A 4 -28.99 6.73 -1.06
C PRO A 4 -27.83 6.53 -2.04
N GLY A 5 -27.87 7.26 -3.16
CA GLY A 5 -26.80 7.28 -4.15
C GLY A 5 -25.43 7.67 -3.56
N GLU A 6 -24.35 7.28 -4.25
CA GLU A 6 -22.97 7.47 -3.78
C GLU A 6 -22.65 8.94 -3.49
N ASP A 7 -23.05 9.87 -4.35
CA ASP A 7 -22.84 11.31 -4.15
C ASP A 7 -23.39 11.81 -2.80
N THR A 8 -24.60 11.40 -2.45
CA THR A 8 -25.22 11.73 -1.17
C THR A 8 -24.46 11.11 0.00
N ARG A 9 -24.02 9.86 -0.16
CA ARG A 9 -23.22 9.15 0.85
C ARG A 9 -21.85 9.78 1.06
N LEU A 10 -21.20 10.29 0.01
CA LEU A 10 -19.93 11.01 0.09
C LEU A 10 -20.12 12.40 0.72
N LYS A 11 -21.16 13.14 0.31
CA LYS A 11 -21.50 14.44 0.91
C LYS A 11 -21.77 14.34 2.42
N TYR A 12 -22.46 13.29 2.84
CA TYR A 12 -22.80 13.03 4.24
C TYR A 12 -22.03 11.84 4.80
N ARG A 13 -20.75 11.69 4.44
CA ARG A 13 -19.95 10.51 4.78
C ARG A 13 -19.90 10.22 6.28
N TYR A 14 -19.94 11.24 7.12
CA TYR A 14 -20.00 11.11 8.57
C TYR A 14 -21.28 10.40 9.08
N LEU A 15 -22.41 10.48 8.35
CA LEU A 15 -23.61 9.70 8.62
C LEU A 15 -23.52 8.31 7.99
N ASP A 16 -23.05 8.21 6.75
CA ASP A 16 -22.88 6.92 6.06
C ASP A 16 -21.95 5.97 6.83
N LEU A 17 -20.89 6.50 7.44
CA LEU A 17 -19.96 5.76 8.30
C LEU A 17 -20.62 5.17 9.55
N ARG A 18 -21.80 5.61 9.96
CA ARG A 18 -22.54 5.01 11.09
C ARG A 18 -23.20 3.68 10.72
N ARG A 19 -23.35 3.38 9.43
CA ARG A 19 -23.96 2.13 8.96
C ARG A 19 -23.16 0.91 9.45
N PRO A 20 -23.83 -0.17 9.87
CA PRO A 20 -23.16 -1.38 10.32
C PRO A 20 -22.16 -1.95 9.30
N GLU A 21 -22.49 -1.88 8.01
CA GLU A 21 -21.64 -2.31 6.92
C GLU A 21 -20.33 -1.50 6.84
N MET A 22 -20.42 -0.17 6.82
CA MET A 22 -19.25 0.71 6.80
C MET A 22 -18.38 0.52 8.04
N GLN A 23 -19.00 0.37 9.22
CA GLN A 23 -18.28 0.07 10.47
C GLN A 23 -17.54 -1.28 10.39
N ARG A 24 -18.15 -2.32 9.83
CA ARG A 24 -17.48 -3.63 9.61
C ARG A 24 -16.29 -3.50 8.66
N MET A 25 -16.43 -2.77 7.55
CA MET A 25 -15.33 -2.54 6.61
C MET A 25 -14.15 -1.82 7.28
N GLN A 26 -14.42 -0.73 8.04
CA GLN A 26 -13.38 0.00 8.76
C GLN A 26 -12.69 -0.89 9.81
N ARG A 27 -13.45 -1.66 10.60
CA ARG A 27 -12.87 -2.60 11.58
C ARG A 27 -12.03 -3.68 10.91
N THR A 28 -12.46 -4.18 9.76
CA THR A 28 -11.70 -5.17 8.97
C THR A 28 -10.37 -4.58 8.51
N ARG A 29 -10.37 -3.33 8.00
CA ARG A 29 -9.13 -2.62 7.64
C ARG A 29 -8.20 -2.42 8.85
N ILE A 30 -8.74 -2.05 10.01
CA ILE A 30 -7.95 -1.91 11.25
C ILE A 30 -7.30 -3.24 11.64
N LYS A 31 -8.09 -4.33 11.68
CA LYS A 31 -7.58 -5.67 11.97
C LYS A 31 -6.50 -6.10 10.98
N LEU A 32 -6.71 -5.84 9.69
CA LEU A 32 -5.74 -6.11 8.63
C LEU A 32 -4.40 -5.41 8.90
N VAL A 33 -4.42 -4.10 9.13
CA VAL A 33 -3.19 -3.33 9.39
C VAL A 33 -2.49 -3.81 10.67
N GLN A 34 -3.24 -4.12 11.73
CA GLN A 34 -2.67 -4.65 12.97
C GLN A 34 -2.03 -6.03 12.78
N ALA A 35 -2.68 -6.91 12.01
CA ALA A 35 -2.16 -8.25 11.73
C ALA A 35 -0.90 -8.18 10.85
N LEU A 36 -0.88 -7.31 9.84
CA LEU A 36 0.31 -7.08 9.01
C LEU A 36 1.50 -6.62 9.84
N ARG A 37 1.31 -5.61 10.70
CA ARG A 37 2.35 -5.11 11.61
C ARG A 37 2.92 -6.23 12.48
N ARG A 38 2.05 -6.96 13.22
CA ARG A 38 2.49 -8.10 14.04
C ARG A 38 3.23 -9.17 13.24
N HIS A 39 2.75 -9.51 12.05
CA HIS A 39 3.35 -10.55 11.21
C HIS A 39 4.77 -10.18 10.77
N LEU A 40 4.97 -8.91 10.39
CA LEU A 40 6.23 -8.35 9.93
C LEU A 40 7.20 -8.14 11.10
N ASP A 41 6.74 -7.57 12.21
CA ASP A 41 7.53 -7.37 13.44
C ASP A 41 8.11 -8.71 13.95
N ALA A 42 7.27 -9.75 13.99
CA ALA A 42 7.69 -11.10 14.40
C ALA A 42 8.74 -11.73 13.46
N ARG A 43 8.97 -11.15 12.28
CA ARG A 43 9.94 -11.61 11.27
C ARG A 43 11.08 -10.62 11.06
N GLY A 44 11.29 -9.71 12.01
CA GLY A 44 12.43 -8.80 12.05
C GLY A 44 12.35 -7.64 11.06
N PHE A 45 11.17 -7.35 10.52
CA PHE A 45 10.94 -6.14 9.74
C PHE A 45 10.88 -4.91 10.63
N GLN A 46 11.37 -3.78 10.12
CA GLN A 46 11.37 -2.51 10.83
C GLN A 46 10.39 -1.53 10.17
N ASP A 47 9.44 -1.00 10.95
CA ASP A 47 8.50 0.05 10.50
C ASP A 47 9.24 1.39 10.48
N ILE A 48 9.62 1.86 9.29
CA ILE A 48 10.36 3.11 9.12
C ILE A 48 9.53 4.05 8.25
N GLU A 49 9.30 5.26 8.75
CA GLU A 49 8.59 6.28 7.98
C GLU A 49 9.53 6.93 6.96
N THR A 50 9.01 7.18 5.75
CA THR A 50 9.76 7.84 4.67
C THR A 50 9.18 9.21 4.36
N PRO A 51 10.00 10.16 3.86
CA PRO A 51 9.53 11.51 3.53
C PRO A 51 8.37 11.53 2.50
N ILE A 52 7.42 12.45 2.73
CA ILE A 52 6.32 12.75 1.79
C ILE A 52 6.63 13.95 0.88
N LEU A 53 7.51 14.85 1.29
CA LEU A 53 7.96 15.94 0.43
C LEU A 53 9.28 15.51 -0.22
N THR A 54 9.21 15.15 -1.50
CA THR A 54 10.33 14.57 -2.25
C THR A 54 10.70 15.46 -3.43
N LYS A 55 11.76 15.10 -4.15
CA LYS A 55 12.11 15.74 -5.42
C LYS A 55 11.27 15.14 -6.54
N ALA A 56 10.72 16.00 -7.40
CA ALA A 56 10.00 15.55 -8.59
C ALA A 56 10.91 14.72 -9.50
N THR A 57 10.40 13.60 -10.02
CA THR A 57 11.08 12.78 -11.02
C THR A 57 10.49 13.05 -12.40
N PRO A 58 11.30 13.30 -13.44
CA PRO A 58 10.78 13.53 -14.80
C PRO A 58 10.08 12.31 -15.43
N GLU A 59 10.29 11.13 -14.86
CA GLU A 59 9.82 9.84 -15.38
C GLU A 59 8.74 9.25 -14.46
N GLY A 60 7.84 8.43 -15.04
CA GLY A 60 6.77 7.75 -14.30
C GLY A 60 5.39 8.39 -14.47
N ALA A 61 4.51 8.23 -13.47
CA ALA A 61 3.23 8.93 -13.45
C ALA A 61 3.44 10.41 -13.15
N ARG A 62 2.38 11.23 -13.29
CA ARG A 62 2.47 12.65 -12.94
C ARG A 62 2.40 12.82 -11.41
N ASP A 63 3.31 13.64 -10.89
CA ASP A 63 3.38 13.97 -9.47
C ASP A 63 2.41 15.10 -9.09
N PHE A 64 1.88 15.04 -7.87
CA PHE A 64 1.34 16.23 -7.22
C PHE A 64 2.48 17.13 -6.74
N LEU A 65 2.42 18.42 -7.10
CA LEU A 65 3.45 19.40 -6.74
C LEU A 65 3.02 20.24 -5.54
N VAL A 66 3.97 20.51 -4.65
CA VAL A 66 3.81 21.38 -3.48
C VAL A 66 4.81 22.55 -3.60
N PRO A 67 4.34 23.80 -3.81
CA PRO A 67 5.22 24.96 -3.94
C PRO A 67 6.06 25.21 -2.68
N ALA A 68 7.36 25.46 -2.84
CA ALA A 68 8.25 25.76 -1.74
C ALA A 68 8.22 27.26 -1.39
N ARG A 69 7.58 27.63 -0.26
CA ARG A 69 7.49 29.04 0.19
C ARG A 69 8.85 29.73 0.33
N MET A 70 9.86 28.99 0.81
CA MET A 70 11.20 29.54 1.09
C MET A 70 12.11 29.58 -0.15
N HIS A 71 11.75 28.88 -1.22
CA HIS A 71 12.55 28.75 -2.44
C HIS A 71 11.66 29.05 -3.65
N PRO A 72 11.48 30.34 -4.00
CA PRO A 72 10.61 30.74 -5.10
C PRO A 72 10.99 30.06 -6.42
N GLY A 73 10.00 29.46 -7.09
CA GLY A 73 10.20 28.70 -8.33
C GLY A 73 10.52 27.22 -8.14
N GLU A 74 10.75 26.77 -6.91
CA GLU A 74 10.99 25.37 -6.58
C GLU A 74 9.73 24.69 -6.03
N PHE A 75 9.64 23.37 -6.26
CA PHE A 75 8.51 22.54 -5.88
C PHE A 75 9.01 21.24 -5.26
N TYR A 76 8.31 20.78 -4.23
CA TYR A 76 8.34 19.38 -3.80
C TYR A 76 7.34 18.58 -4.62
N ALA A 77 7.54 17.26 -4.64
CA ALA A 77 6.60 16.29 -5.18
C ALA A 77 6.13 15.33 -4.09
N LEU A 78 4.84 14.99 -4.11
CA LEU A 78 4.30 13.92 -3.27
C LEU A 78 4.65 12.55 -3.89
N PRO A 79 5.14 11.57 -3.11
CA PRO A 79 5.69 10.33 -3.65
C PRO A 79 4.62 9.42 -4.22
N GLN A 80 4.92 8.82 -5.38
CA GLN A 80 4.12 7.74 -5.96
C GLN A 80 4.30 6.40 -5.23
N SER A 81 5.45 6.25 -4.57
CA SER A 81 5.84 5.14 -3.70
C SER A 81 7.14 5.51 -2.96
N PRO A 82 7.51 4.84 -1.87
CA PRO A 82 8.80 5.03 -1.18
C PRO A 82 9.98 4.29 -1.85
N GLN A 83 9.89 3.95 -3.15
CA GLN A 83 10.81 3.04 -3.84
C GLN A 83 12.30 3.40 -3.69
N LEU A 84 12.68 4.66 -3.81
CA LEU A 84 14.09 5.06 -3.64
C LEU A 84 14.52 5.00 -2.18
N PHE A 85 13.63 5.37 -1.25
CA PHE A 85 13.96 5.37 0.18
C PHE A 85 14.15 3.97 0.72
N LYS A 86 13.30 3.01 0.35
CA LYS A 86 13.47 1.62 0.80
C LYS A 86 14.77 0.99 0.31
N GLN A 87 15.22 1.34 -0.90
CA GLN A 87 16.53 0.91 -1.41
C GLN A 87 17.69 1.57 -0.67
N ILE A 88 17.59 2.87 -0.36
CA ILE A 88 18.58 3.56 0.48
C ILE A 88 18.67 2.90 1.86
N LEU A 89 17.56 2.46 2.44
CA LEU A 89 17.57 1.72 3.71
C LEU A 89 18.32 0.39 3.59
N MET A 90 18.15 -0.35 2.50
CA MET A 90 18.94 -1.57 2.28
C MET A 90 20.44 -1.25 2.18
N VAL A 91 20.80 -0.17 1.48
CA VAL A 91 22.21 0.30 1.38
C VAL A 91 22.75 0.75 2.75
N ALA A 92 21.90 1.35 3.59
CA ALA A 92 22.25 1.79 4.94
C ALA A 92 22.39 0.64 5.94
N GLY A 93 22.22 -0.62 5.51
CA GLY A 93 22.40 -1.81 6.35
C GLY A 93 21.15 -2.24 7.12
N PHE A 94 19.96 -1.74 6.75
CA PHE A 94 18.72 -2.30 7.25
C PHE A 94 18.38 -3.57 6.49
N ASP A 95 18.34 -4.72 7.17
CA ASP A 95 18.11 -6.01 6.50
C ASP A 95 16.68 -6.19 5.99
N ARG A 96 15.70 -5.64 6.72
CA ARG A 96 14.26 -5.80 6.44
C ARG A 96 13.50 -4.56 6.85
N TYR A 97 12.77 -4.00 5.90
CA TYR A 97 12.01 -2.77 6.05
C TYR A 97 10.56 -2.98 5.64
N TYR A 98 9.63 -2.34 6.35
CA TYR A 98 8.28 -2.17 5.87
C TYR A 98 7.71 -0.79 6.25
N GLN A 99 6.65 -0.40 5.55
CA GLN A 99 5.83 0.75 5.91
C GLN A 99 4.42 0.57 5.37
N ILE A 100 3.42 1.02 6.14
CA ILE A 100 2.08 1.27 5.63
C ILE A 100 2.05 2.68 5.01
N ALA A 101 2.65 2.80 3.83
CA ALA A 101 2.97 4.08 3.20
C ALA A 101 1.76 4.74 2.54
N ARG A 102 1.73 6.08 2.57
CA ARG A 102 0.79 6.87 1.77
C ARG A 102 1.43 7.30 0.46
N CYS A 103 0.70 7.07 -0.63
CA CYS A 103 1.17 7.30 -1.99
C CYS A 103 0.19 8.16 -2.77
N PHE A 104 0.72 8.93 -3.73
CA PHE A 104 -0.02 9.94 -4.48
C PHE A 104 0.25 9.81 -5.97
N ARG A 105 -0.78 9.91 -6.81
CA ARG A 105 -0.64 9.91 -8.28
C ARG A 105 -1.64 10.88 -8.90
N ASP A 106 -1.16 11.83 -9.69
CA ASP A 106 -2.00 12.74 -10.47
C ASP A 106 -2.40 12.09 -11.80
N GLU A 107 -3.18 11.01 -11.70
CA GLU A 107 -3.73 10.28 -12.85
C GLU A 107 -5.24 10.46 -12.97
N ALA A 108 -5.77 10.26 -14.18
CA ALA A 108 -7.20 10.25 -14.42
C ALA A 108 -7.89 9.20 -13.54
N LEU A 109 -8.90 9.64 -12.80
CA LEU A 109 -9.70 8.78 -11.93
C LEU A 109 -10.37 7.68 -12.75
N ARG A 110 -10.26 6.45 -12.25
CA ARG A 110 -11.04 5.28 -12.67
C ARG A 110 -11.75 4.73 -11.44
N ALA A 111 -12.73 3.85 -11.64
CA ALA A 111 -13.56 3.30 -10.55
C ALA A 111 -12.75 2.73 -9.37
N ASP A 112 -11.53 2.27 -9.61
CA ASP A 112 -10.61 1.65 -8.66
C ASP A 112 -9.37 2.51 -8.34
N ARG A 113 -9.27 3.74 -8.86
CA ARG A 113 -8.10 4.62 -8.66
C ARG A 113 -8.49 5.85 -7.85
N GLN A 114 -7.77 6.05 -6.75
CA GLN A 114 -7.82 7.28 -5.96
C GLN A 114 -6.51 8.03 -6.12
N LEU A 115 -6.56 9.37 -6.10
CA LEU A 115 -5.37 10.23 -6.19
C LEU A 115 -4.40 9.98 -5.03
N GLU A 116 -4.95 9.59 -3.88
CA GLU A 116 -4.23 9.23 -2.68
C GLU A 116 -4.62 7.82 -2.24
N PHE A 117 -3.65 6.93 -2.04
CA PHE A 117 -3.89 5.53 -1.69
C PHE A 117 -2.80 5.00 -0.74
N THR A 118 -3.12 3.90 -0.05
CA THR A 118 -2.22 3.27 0.92
C THR A 118 -1.61 2.01 0.34
N GLN A 119 -0.31 1.83 0.54
CA GLN A 119 0.40 0.60 0.20
C GLN A 119 0.98 -0.04 1.47
N LEU A 120 1.04 -1.36 1.51
CA LEU A 120 2.05 -2.04 2.30
C LEU A 120 3.30 -2.09 1.42
N ASP A 121 4.31 -1.31 1.78
CA ASP A 121 5.60 -1.34 1.11
C ASP A 121 6.59 -2.11 1.97
N MET A 122 7.40 -2.94 1.34
CA MET A 122 8.36 -3.83 1.98
C MET A 122 9.62 -3.91 1.13
N GLU A 123 10.76 -4.10 1.78
CA GLU A 123 12.05 -4.34 1.13
C GLU A 123 12.91 -5.29 1.98
N PHE A 124 13.74 -6.07 1.30
CA PHE A 124 14.56 -7.13 1.88
C PHE A 124 15.99 -7.03 1.33
N ALA A 125 16.98 -7.16 2.20
CA ALA A 125 18.38 -7.31 1.80
C ALA A 125 18.74 -8.79 1.59
N PHE A 126 19.70 -9.07 0.70
CA PHE A 126 20.31 -10.39 0.50
C PHE A 126 19.35 -11.55 0.16
N VAL A 127 18.27 -11.25 -0.57
CA VAL A 127 17.27 -12.25 -0.99
C VAL A 127 17.26 -12.48 -2.50
N ARG A 128 16.68 -13.60 -2.92
CA ARG A 128 16.27 -13.87 -4.30
C ARG A 128 14.77 -13.67 -4.44
N GLU A 129 14.30 -13.61 -5.69
CA GLU A 129 12.87 -13.50 -6.02
C GLU A 129 12.00 -14.52 -5.26
N ARG A 130 12.45 -15.77 -5.18
CA ARG A 130 11.69 -16.85 -4.55
C ARG A 130 11.48 -16.64 -3.05
N ASP A 131 12.49 -16.10 -2.36
CA ASP A 131 12.43 -15.83 -0.92
C ASP A 131 11.34 -14.79 -0.62
N VAL A 132 11.26 -13.74 -1.45
CA VAL A 132 10.24 -12.69 -1.33
C VAL A 132 8.85 -13.25 -1.63
N GLN A 133 8.70 -14.02 -2.70
CA GLN A 133 7.42 -14.62 -3.08
C GLN A 133 6.88 -15.52 -1.97
N ASP A 134 7.71 -16.42 -1.44
CA ASP A 134 7.31 -17.38 -0.41
C ASP A 134 6.93 -16.69 0.89
N PHE A 135 7.70 -15.68 1.29
CA PHE A 135 7.37 -14.84 2.44
C PHE A 135 6.00 -14.17 2.28
N VAL A 136 5.76 -13.53 1.13
CA VAL A 136 4.51 -12.80 0.87
C VAL A 136 3.33 -13.76 0.78
N GLU A 137 3.52 -14.95 0.20
CA GLU A 137 2.51 -16.00 0.13
C GLU A 137 2.08 -16.47 1.53
N ASP A 138 3.06 -16.75 2.40
CA ASP A 138 2.83 -17.12 3.81
C ASP A 138 2.14 -15.99 4.58
N MET A 139 2.56 -14.74 4.36
CA MET A 139 1.93 -13.58 4.96
C MET A 139 0.48 -13.47 4.54
N ILE A 140 0.18 -13.53 3.25
CA ILE A 140 -1.20 -13.46 2.74
C ILE A 140 -2.05 -14.57 3.35
N ARG A 141 -1.57 -15.82 3.39
CA ARG A 141 -2.28 -16.94 4.04
C ARG A 141 -2.60 -16.66 5.51
N ALA A 142 -1.59 -16.29 6.29
CA ALA A 142 -1.73 -16.05 7.71
C ALA A 142 -2.75 -14.93 7.98
N ILE A 143 -2.64 -13.83 7.24
CA ILE A 143 -3.49 -12.65 7.40
C ILE A 143 -4.94 -12.92 6.96
N PHE A 144 -5.16 -13.66 5.86
CA PHE A 144 -6.51 -14.05 5.45
C PHE A 144 -7.18 -14.95 6.49
N LYS A 145 -6.44 -15.93 7.04
CA LYS A 145 -6.96 -16.80 8.09
C LYS A 145 -7.30 -16.00 9.35
N GLU A 146 -6.45 -15.06 9.74
CA GLU A 146 -6.66 -14.28 10.96
C GLU A 146 -7.79 -13.24 10.84
N VAL A 147 -7.86 -12.52 9.72
CA VAL A 147 -8.74 -11.34 9.58
C VAL A 147 -10.14 -11.72 9.12
N VAL A 148 -10.27 -12.71 8.23
CA VAL A 148 -11.55 -13.10 7.62
C VAL A 148 -11.86 -14.60 7.72
N ASP A 149 -11.06 -15.39 8.45
CA ASP A 149 -11.23 -16.83 8.67
C ASP A 149 -11.26 -17.68 7.37
N VAL A 150 -10.58 -17.21 6.32
CA VAL A 150 -10.46 -17.94 5.06
C VAL A 150 -9.12 -18.65 4.99
N SER A 151 -9.17 -19.97 4.78
CA SER A 151 -7.97 -20.78 4.53
C SER A 151 -7.68 -20.80 3.04
N LEU A 152 -6.61 -20.13 2.62
CA LEU A 152 -6.16 -20.13 1.23
C LEU A 152 -5.36 -21.39 0.92
N ALA A 153 -5.18 -21.69 -0.37
CA ALA A 153 -4.39 -22.83 -0.82
C ALA A 153 -2.95 -22.80 -0.27
N ALA A 154 -2.39 -23.99 -0.01
CA ALA A 154 -1.04 -24.15 0.51
C ALA A 154 0.05 -23.61 -0.42
N SER A 155 -0.23 -23.55 -1.72
CA SER A 155 0.60 -22.85 -2.70
C SER A 155 -0.26 -22.03 -3.66
N PHE A 156 0.20 -20.84 -4.04
CA PHE A 156 -0.44 -20.06 -5.10
C PHE A 156 0.04 -20.52 -6.48
N PRO A 157 -0.85 -20.64 -7.47
CA PRO A 157 -0.47 -20.95 -8.84
C PRO A 157 0.54 -19.92 -9.36
N ARG A 158 1.57 -20.41 -10.06
CA ARG A 158 2.61 -19.57 -10.66
C ARG A 158 2.59 -19.76 -12.15
N MET A 159 2.69 -18.64 -12.86
CA MET A 159 2.59 -18.61 -14.29
C MET A 159 3.58 -17.57 -14.80
N THR A 160 4.33 -17.92 -15.85
CA THR A 160 5.18 -16.93 -16.51
C THR A 160 4.31 -15.93 -17.27
N TRP A 161 4.82 -14.73 -17.51
CA TRP A 161 4.12 -13.75 -18.34
C TRP A 161 3.74 -14.32 -19.71
N ALA A 162 4.63 -15.08 -20.36
CA ALA A 162 4.41 -15.67 -21.68
C ALA A 162 3.35 -16.80 -21.70
N GLU A 163 3.12 -17.46 -20.55
CA GLU A 163 2.02 -18.42 -20.41
C GLU A 163 0.69 -17.70 -20.20
N ALA A 164 0.68 -16.64 -19.37
CA ALA A 164 -0.51 -15.84 -19.09
C ALA A 164 -1.07 -15.17 -20.36
N MET A 165 -0.19 -14.63 -21.20
CA MET A 165 -0.59 -13.97 -22.45
C MET A 165 -1.08 -14.93 -23.54
N ARG A 166 -0.80 -16.23 -23.41
CA ARG A 166 -1.15 -17.23 -24.42
C ARG A 166 -2.52 -17.86 -24.18
N ARG A 167 -3.01 -17.82 -22.94
CA ARG A 167 -4.32 -18.34 -22.53
C ARG A 167 -5.38 -17.25 -22.66
#